data_AF-A0A9E1UWM9-F1
#
_entry.id   AF-A0A9E1UWM9-F1
#
_cell.length_a   1.000
_cell.length_b   1.000
_cell.length_c   1.000
_cell.angle_alpha   90.00
_cell.angle_beta   90.00
_cell.angle_gamma   90.00
#
_symmetry.space_group_name_H-M   'P 1'
#
loop_
_entity.id
_entity.type
_entity.pdbx_description
1 polymer ?
#
loop_
_entity_poly.entity_id
_entity_poly.type
_entity_poly.pdbx_seq_one_letter_code
_entity_poly.pdbx_strand_id
1 'polypeptide(L)'
;GLVFSPSHFTWMDTNYPAGTPREGYPVEIQALWHAGLRFLAEIDPAGGWAAVADTVRQSVTRLYVRPGLPGLSDCLHAWRGMSAAEATADDAIRPNQLFAVTLGDLLPPAVARDVVLACEELLTPGGIRSLADRELSHQLPVSLDGHLLNDPHCPYAPVYSGDEDRSRKPAYHNGTAWSWVFPSYCEALVLTFGESALAASRALLGSCVEELERGCLGHLAEVYDGNAPHLPKGCGAQAWGASEALRVMGILDEPKLGPELAKE
;
A
#
# COMPACT_ATOMS: atom_id res chain seq x y z
N GLY A 1 16.88 10.03 -8.30
CA GLY A 1 15.71 10.19 -9.16
C GLY A 1 14.37 10.04 -8.44
N LEU A 2 14.35 9.98 -7.10
CA LEU A 2 13.12 9.85 -6.33
C LEU A 2 12.34 11.17 -6.27
N VAL A 3 11.02 11.07 -6.16
CA VAL A 3 10.08 12.20 -6.13
C VAL A 3 9.70 12.50 -4.68
N PHE A 4 9.96 13.74 -4.26
CA PHE A 4 9.52 14.25 -2.97
C PHE A 4 8.01 14.55 -3.00
N SER A 5 7.31 14.18 -1.94
CA SER A 5 5.91 14.48 -1.70
C SER A 5 5.76 15.30 -0.42
N PRO A 6 5.04 16.44 -0.43
CA PRO A 6 4.59 17.09 0.78
C PRO A 6 3.61 16.19 1.56
N SER A 7 3.38 16.51 2.83
CA SER A 7 2.28 15.94 3.62
C SER A 7 0.94 16.05 2.88
N HIS A 8 0.09 15.02 2.95
CA HIS A 8 -1.26 14.95 2.36
C HIS A 8 -1.36 14.81 0.83
N PHE A 9 -0.25 14.53 0.11
CA PHE A 9 -0.27 14.29 -1.34
C PHE A 9 -0.13 12.81 -1.72
N THR A 10 -0.49 11.92 -0.79
CA THR A 10 -0.65 10.47 -1.05
C THR A 10 -2.13 10.13 -0.97
N TRP A 11 -2.54 8.90 -1.28
CA TRP A 11 -3.93 8.49 -1.04
C TRP A 11 -4.27 8.42 0.47
N MET A 12 -3.26 8.42 1.34
CA MET A 12 -3.40 8.55 2.79
C MET A 12 -3.39 10.04 3.19
N ASP A 13 -4.41 10.78 2.74
CA ASP A 13 -4.43 12.26 2.68
C ASP A 13 -5.17 12.97 3.83
N THR A 14 -5.63 12.24 4.84
CA THR A 14 -6.39 12.84 5.94
C THR A 14 -5.68 14.04 6.58
N ASN A 15 -6.37 15.18 6.62
CA ASN A 15 -5.84 16.46 7.09
C ASN A 15 -6.75 17.10 8.17
N TYR A 16 -6.14 17.95 9.01
CA TYR A 16 -6.73 18.64 10.16
C TYR A 16 -7.53 17.69 11.10
N PRO A 17 -6.87 16.86 11.93
CA PRO A 17 -5.42 16.70 12.05
C PRO A 17 -4.83 15.87 10.92
N ALA A 18 -3.52 16.01 10.70
CA ALA A 18 -2.79 15.13 9.82
C ALA A 18 -2.78 13.71 10.39
N GLY A 19 -3.57 12.80 9.80
CA GLY A 19 -3.72 11.43 10.31
C GLY A 19 -2.54 10.53 9.95
N THR A 20 -1.90 10.78 8.81
CA THR A 20 -0.82 9.95 8.26
C THR A 20 0.28 10.83 7.69
N PRO A 21 1.19 11.36 8.53
CA PRO A 21 2.28 12.17 8.04
C PRO A 21 3.24 11.30 7.24
N ARG A 22 3.23 11.47 5.91
CA ARG A 22 4.10 10.77 4.94
C ARG A 22 4.81 11.78 4.05
N GLU A 23 5.40 12.80 4.68
CA GLU A 23 6.20 13.81 3.99
C GLU A 23 7.59 13.26 3.69
N GLY A 24 8.06 13.44 2.46
CA GLY A 24 9.35 12.92 2.03
C GLY A 24 9.19 12.05 0.79
N TYR A 25 9.54 10.78 0.88
CA TYR A 25 9.49 9.87 -0.26
C TYR A 25 8.61 8.64 0.07
N PRO A 26 7.29 8.73 -0.13
CA PRO A 26 6.37 7.59 -0.04
C PRO A 26 6.66 6.53 -1.09
N VAL A 27 6.64 5.26 -0.70
CA VAL A 27 7.05 4.13 -1.56
C VAL A 27 6.20 4.00 -2.83
N GLU A 28 4.88 4.19 -2.75
CA GLU A 28 3.97 4.03 -3.88
C GLU A 28 4.13 5.15 -4.92
N ILE A 29 4.52 6.35 -4.51
CA ILE A 29 4.85 7.44 -5.44
C ILE A 29 6.10 7.06 -6.25
N GLN A 30 7.07 6.38 -5.64
CA GLN A 30 8.26 5.93 -6.35
C GLN A 30 7.94 4.79 -7.32
N ALA A 31 7.02 3.89 -6.95
CA ALA A 31 6.51 2.85 -7.82
C ALA A 31 5.80 3.42 -9.06
N LEU A 32 4.87 4.35 -8.84
CA LEU A 32 4.17 5.06 -9.93
C LEU A 32 5.14 5.84 -10.82
N TRP A 33 6.12 6.52 -10.22
CA TRP A 33 7.13 7.27 -10.96
C TRP A 33 8.01 6.37 -11.82
N HIS A 34 8.46 5.24 -11.26
CA HIS A 34 9.21 4.24 -12.00
C HIS A 34 8.39 3.70 -13.18
N ALA A 35 7.14 3.28 -12.94
CA ALA A 35 6.24 2.77 -13.97
C ALA A 35 6.03 3.80 -15.10
N GLY A 36 5.78 5.06 -14.74
CA GLY A 36 5.64 6.16 -15.70
C GLY A 36 6.90 6.40 -16.54
N LEU A 37 8.08 6.32 -15.92
CA LEU A 37 9.36 6.43 -16.64
C LEU A 37 9.60 5.24 -17.59
N ARG A 38 9.23 4.02 -17.19
CA ARG A 38 9.32 2.83 -18.07
C ARG A 38 8.40 3.00 -19.28
N PHE A 39 7.17 3.43 -19.05
CA PHE A 39 6.22 3.75 -20.13
C PHE A 39 6.73 4.84 -21.07
N LEU A 40 7.31 5.92 -20.54
CA LEU A 40 7.92 6.96 -21.37
C LEU A 40 9.11 6.44 -22.19
N ALA A 41 9.90 5.51 -21.65
CA ALA A 41 11.00 4.88 -22.37
C ALA A 41 10.53 4.02 -23.56
N GLU A 42 9.31 3.46 -23.50
CA GLU A 42 8.71 2.73 -24.62
C GLU A 42 8.25 3.68 -25.75
N ILE A 43 7.73 4.86 -25.38
CA ILE A 43 7.24 5.87 -26.34
C ILE A 43 8.39 6.67 -26.95
N ASP A 44 9.37 7.05 -26.13
CA ASP A 44 10.53 7.86 -26.52
C ASP A 44 11.83 7.21 -26.03
N PRO A 45 12.33 6.18 -26.74
CA PRO A 45 13.54 5.46 -26.33
C PRO A 45 14.80 6.33 -26.25
N ALA A 46 14.84 7.46 -26.96
CA ALA A 46 16.00 8.36 -27.01
C ALA A 46 15.99 9.43 -25.90
N GLY A 47 14.88 9.60 -25.17
CA GLY A 47 14.71 10.65 -24.15
C GLY A 47 15.44 10.41 -22.83
N GLY A 48 16.16 9.30 -22.69
CA GLY A 48 16.92 8.97 -21.46
C GLY A 48 16.07 8.51 -20.27
N TRP A 49 14.76 8.32 -20.47
CA TRP A 49 13.80 7.91 -19.42
C TRP A 49 14.18 6.59 -18.75
N ALA A 50 14.68 5.61 -19.52
CA ALA A 50 15.14 4.33 -19.00
C ALA A 50 16.26 4.48 -17.97
N ALA A 51 17.22 5.38 -18.20
CA ALA A 51 18.31 5.62 -17.26
C ALA A 51 17.82 6.26 -15.95
N VAL A 52 16.80 7.12 -16.03
CA VAL A 52 16.15 7.68 -14.83
C VAL A 52 15.39 6.58 -14.08
N ALA A 53 14.69 5.69 -14.78
CA ALA A 53 13.99 4.55 -14.17
C ALA A 53 14.97 3.63 -13.45
N ASP A 54 16.10 3.29 -14.08
CA ASP A 54 17.16 2.50 -13.45
C ASP A 54 17.72 3.18 -12.20
N THR A 55 17.86 4.50 -12.23
CA THR A 55 18.27 5.29 -11.05
C THR A 55 17.24 5.21 -9.93
N VAL A 56 15.94 5.23 -10.23
CA VAL A 56 14.86 5.05 -9.26
C VAL A 56 14.93 3.66 -8.64
N ARG A 57 15.04 2.61 -9.47
CA ARG A 57 15.17 1.21 -9.03
C ARG A 57 16.35 1.00 -8.08
N GLN A 58 17.52 1.50 -8.45
CA GLN A 58 18.71 1.45 -7.59
C GLN A 58 18.51 2.22 -6.28
N SER A 59 17.84 3.39 -6.33
CA SER A 59 17.56 4.19 -5.14
C SER A 59 16.59 3.48 -4.20
N VAL A 60 15.53 2.87 -4.73
CA VAL A 60 14.54 2.10 -3.94
C VAL A 60 15.22 0.92 -3.27
N THR A 61 15.94 0.10 -4.04
CA THR A 61 16.66 -1.07 -3.51
C THR A 61 17.65 -0.67 -2.40
N ARG A 62 18.37 0.44 -2.56
CA ARG A 62 19.37 0.89 -1.59
C ARG A 62 18.77 1.52 -0.33
N LEU A 63 17.69 2.28 -0.46
CA LEU A 63 17.21 3.17 0.62
C LEU A 63 15.99 2.61 1.37
N TYR A 64 15.16 1.78 0.72
CA TYR A 64 13.91 1.28 1.32
C TYR A 64 14.06 -0.13 1.90
N VAL A 65 14.96 -0.95 1.36
CA VAL A 65 15.27 -2.28 1.91
C VAL A 65 16.18 -2.10 3.13
N ARG A 66 15.75 -2.57 4.29
CA ARG A 66 16.44 -2.35 5.57
C ARG A 66 16.68 -3.67 6.30
N PRO A 67 17.87 -3.88 6.89
CA PRO A 67 18.09 -5.03 7.76
C PRO A 67 17.06 -5.06 8.90
N GLY A 68 16.38 -6.20 9.06
CA GLY A 68 15.38 -6.41 10.13
C GLY A 68 13.96 -5.95 9.79
N LEU A 69 13.74 -5.24 8.68
CA LEU A 69 12.40 -4.92 8.19
C LEU A 69 11.96 -6.01 7.21
N PRO A 70 10.82 -6.70 7.42
CA PRO A 70 10.38 -7.80 6.54
C PRO A 70 9.96 -7.36 5.13
N GLY A 71 9.86 -6.07 4.84
CA GLY A 71 9.50 -5.54 3.53
C GLY A 71 10.23 -4.23 3.24
N LEU A 72 9.55 -3.29 2.59
CA LEU A 72 10.09 -1.94 2.35
C LEU A 72 9.68 -0.99 3.46
N SER A 73 10.51 0.03 3.70
CA SER A 73 10.05 1.23 4.41
C SER A 73 8.85 1.83 3.67
N ASP A 74 7.84 2.27 4.40
CA ASP A 74 6.65 2.86 3.81
C ASP A 74 6.91 4.29 3.31
N CYS A 75 7.73 5.03 4.04
CA CYS A 75 8.15 6.38 3.68
C CYS A 75 9.59 6.66 4.15
N LEU A 76 10.39 7.29 3.29
CA LEU A 76 11.60 7.98 3.71
C LEU A 76 11.22 9.40 4.13
N HIS A 77 11.06 9.62 5.44
CA HIS A 77 10.63 10.89 6.02
C HIS A 77 11.69 11.97 5.83
N ALA A 78 11.29 13.05 5.17
CA ALA A 78 12.15 14.17 4.83
C ALA A 78 11.34 15.46 4.74
N TRP A 79 11.98 16.61 4.93
CA TRP A 79 11.37 17.91 4.65
C TRP A 79 11.78 18.42 3.27
N ARG A 80 11.06 19.41 2.76
CA ARG A 80 11.37 20.04 1.47
C ARG A 80 12.84 20.48 1.39
N GLY A 81 13.55 19.96 0.39
CA GLY A 81 14.95 20.28 0.10
C GLY A 81 15.96 19.31 0.73
N MET A 82 15.53 18.42 1.63
CA MET A 82 16.35 17.29 2.09
C MET A 82 16.39 16.18 1.04
N SER A 83 17.55 15.57 0.84
CA SER A 83 17.67 14.45 -0.10
C SER A 83 17.18 13.14 0.50
N ALA A 84 16.73 12.20 -0.34
CA ALA A 84 16.32 10.87 0.10
C ALA A 84 17.41 10.06 0.83
N ALA A 85 18.69 10.39 0.61
CA ALA A 85 19.80 9.72 1.30
C ALA A 85 20.00 10.22 2.74
N GLU A 86 19.49 11.41 3.05
CA GLU A 86 19.51 12.02 4.40
C GLU A 86 18.18 11.82 5.15
N ALA A 87 17.17 11.32 4.44
CA ALA A 87 15.85 11.04 4.97
C ALA A 87 15.88 9.91 6.02
N THR A 88 14.88 9.91 6.90
CA THR A 88 14.69 8.85 7.90
C THR A 88 13.68 7.84 7.40
N ALA A 89 14.10 6.61 7.12
CA ALA A 89 13.19 5.53 6.78
C ALA A 89 12.38 5.10 8.02
N ASP A 90 11.07 4.91 7.87
CA ASP A 90 10.25 4.25 8.88
C ASP A 90 10.27 2.71 8.77
N ASP A 91 9.69 2.05 9.77
CA ASP A 91 9.52 0.61 9.88
C ASP A 91 8.04 0.18 9.88
N ALA A 92 7.15 1.05 9.42
CA ALA A 92 5.71 0.77 9.34
C ALA A 92 5.40 -0.19 8.19
N ILE A 93 4.73 -1.30 8.49
CA ILE A 93 4.24 -2.22 7.46
C ILE A 93 2.86 -1.74 7.00
N ARG A 94 2.81 -1.27 5.76
CA ARG A 94 1.60 -0.76 5.08
C ARG A 94 1.43 -1.46 3.74
N PRO A 95 0.22 -1.45 3.13
CA PRO A 95 0.00 -2.12 1.86
C PRO A 95 0.56 -1.33 0.65
N ASN A 96 1.08 -0.10 0.86
CA ASN A 96 1.62 0.76 -0.18
C ASN A 96 2.79 0.12 -0.96
N GLN A 97 3.60 -0.70 -0.28
CA GLN A 97 4.70 -1.44 -0.91
C GLN A 97 4.23 -2.45 -1.97
N LEU A 98 2.96 -2.89 -1.95
CA LEU A 98 2.41 -3.77 -3.00
C LEU A 98 2.48 -3.11 -4.38
N PHE A 99 2.37 -1.78 -4.46
CA PHE A 99 2.52 -1.06 -5.74
C PHE A 99 3.92 -1.20 -6.34
N ALA A 100 4.96 -1.38 -5.50
CA ALA A 100 6.31 -1.65 -6.00
C ALA A 100 6.46 -3.05 -6.62
N VAL A 101 5.51 -3.95 -6.35
CA VAL A 101 5.42 -5.29 -6.97
C VAL A 101 4.50 -5.27 -8.20
N THR A 102 3.33 -4.63 -8.11
CA THR A 102 2.30 -4.70 -9.16
C THR A 102 2.51 -3.72 -10.32
N LEU A 103 3.26 -2.63 -10.14
CA LEU A 103 3.45 -1.59 -11.17
C LEU A 103 4.77 -1.74 -11.96
N GLY A 104 5.22 -2.98 -12.18
CA GLY A 104 6.37 -3.29 -13.04
C GLY A 104 7.57 -3.83 -12.27
N ASP A 105 8.76 -3.68 -12.84
CA ASP A 105 9.99 -4.37 -12.40
C ASP A 105 10.84 -3.56 -11.42
N LEU A 106 10.21 -2.83 -10.50
CA LEU A 106 10.92 -1.95 -9.55
C LEU A 106 11.75 -2.74 -8.54
N LEU A 107 11.36 -3.97 -8.20
CA LEU A 107 11.99 -4.76 -7.15
C LEU A 107 12.68 -6.02 -7.72
N PRO A 108 13.82 -6.43 -7.15
CA PRO A 108 14.33 -7.79 -7.35
C PRO A 108 13.31 -8.84 -6.87
N PRO A 109 13.23 -10.03 -7.49
CA PRO A 109 12.23 -11.05 -7.14
C PRO A 109 12.21 -11.44 -5.65
N ALA A 110 13.38 -11.57 -5.02
CA ALA A 110 13.48 -11.89 -3.60
C ALA A 110 12.84 -10.80 -2.70
N VAL A 111 13.05 -9.53 -3.04
CA VAL A 111 12.47 -8.40 -2.29
C VAL A 111 10.96 -8.30 -2.53
N ALA A 112 10.49 -8.58 -3.75
CA ALA A 112 9.07 -8.65 -4.05
C ALA A 112 8.37 -9.74 -3.22
N ARG A 113 9.03 -10.90 -3.05
CA ARG A 113 8.55 -11.97 -2.16
C ARG A 113 8.44 -11.53 -0.71
N ASP A 114 9.47 -10.87 -0.19
CA ASP A 114 9.48 -10.35 1.19
C ASP A 114 8.34 -9.34 1.40
N VAL A 115 8.12 -8.44 0.44
CA VAL A 115 6.99 -7.48 0.45
C VAL A 115 5.63 -8.19 0.55
N VAL A 116 5.38 -9.20 -0.28
CA VAL A 116 4.10 -9.94 -0.27
C VAL A 116 3.90 -10.67 1.05
N LEU A 117 4.95 -11.30 1.59
CA LEU A 117 4.88 -11.98 2.89
C LEU A 117 4.65 -10.99 4.04
N ALA A 118 5.30 -9.82 4.01
CA ALA A 118 5.08 -8.77 5.01
C ALA A 118 3.64 -8.26 5.02
N CYS A 119 3.01 -8.14 3.84
CA CYS A 119 1.61 -7.68 3.74
C CYS A 119 0.56 -8.73 4.12
N GLU A 120 0.93 -10.00 4.33
CA GLU A 120 -0.03 -11.06 4.71
C GLU A 120 -0.75 -10.75 6.03
N GLU A 121 -0.04 -10.15 7.00
CA GLU A 121 -0.62 -9.79 8.31
C GLU A 121 -1.64 -8.64 8.25
N LEU A 122 -1.71 -7.94 7.11
CA LEU A 122 -2.65 -6.84 6.88
C LEU A 122 -4.02 -7.35 6.40
N LEU A 123 -4.12 -8.62 5.97
CA LEU A 123 -5.32 -9.13 5.33
C LEU A 123 -6.50 -9.23 6.30
N THR A 124 -7.66 -8.89 5.77
CA THR A 124 -8.98 -9.09 6.37
C THR A 124 -9.91 -9.65 5.28
N PRO A 125 -11.05 -10.27 5.62
CA PRO A 125 -12.04 -10.64 4.61
C PRO A 125 -12.46 -9.41 3.79
N GLY A 126 -12.28 -9.46 2.47
CA GLY A 126 -12.65 -8.39 1.54
C GLY A 126 -11.84 -7.08 1.64
N GLY A 127 -10.75 -7.03 2.42
CA GLY A 127 -10.00 -5.78 2.66
C GLY A 127 -8.56 -5.99 3.13
N ILE A 128 -7.77 -4.92 3.14
CA ILE A 128 -6.40 -4.90 3.64
C ILE A 128 -6.17 -3.72 4.57
N ARG A 129 -5.70 -3.96 5.80
CA ARG A 129 -5.37 -2.92 6.79
C ARG A 129 -4.35 -1.95 6.22
N SER A 130 -4.56 -0.66 6.46
CA SER A 130 -3.65 0.39 6.03
C SER A 130 -2.34 0.43 6.82
N LEU A 131 -2.27 -0.26 7.96
CA LEU A 131 -1.11 -0.33 8.86
C LEU A 131 -1.18 -1.64 9.68
N ALA A 132 -0.05 -2.31 9.87
CA ALA A 132 0.07 -3.47 10.75
C ALA A 132 -0.03 -3.08 12.23
N ASP A 133 -0.61 -3.97 13.04
CA ASP A 133 -0.70 -3.82 14.50
C ASP A 133 0.63 -4.21 15.16
N ARG A 134 1.62 -3.31 15.08
CA ARG A 134 2.99 -3.52 15.56
C ARG A 134 3.54 -2.28 16.25
N GLU A 135 4.44 -2.50 17.21
CA GLU A 135 5.28 -1.44 17.75
C GLU A 135 6.30 -0.99 16.70
N LEU A 136 6.46 0.31 16.55
CA LEU A 136 7.35 0.97 15.59
C LEU A 136 8.53 1.61 16.30
N SER A 137 9.70 1.49 15.71
CA SER A 137 10.90 2.24 16.11
C SER A 137 10.79 3.70 15.69
N HIS A 138 10.24 3.96 14.49
CA HIS A 138 9.94 5.30 14.01
C HIS A 138 8.56 5.75 14.50
N GLN A 139 8.52 6.88 15.22
CA GLN A 139 7.27 7.42 15.76
C GLN A 139 6.38 8.02 14.67
N LEU A 140 5.09 7.69 14.67
CA LEU A 140 4.08 8.31 13.80
C LEU A 140 3.04 9.07 14.63
N PRO A 141 3.36 10.28 15.12
CA PRO A 141 2.45 11.05 15.97
C PRO A 141 1.31 11.68 15.15
N VAL A 142 0.10 11.60 15.69
CA VAL A 142 -1.08 12.31 15.23
C VAL A 142 -1.47 13.29 16.32
N SER A 143 -1.44 14.59 16.01
CA SER A 143 -1.71 15.64 16.99
C SER A 143 -2.77 16.61 16.49
N LEU A 144 -3.61 17.09 17.41
CA LEU A 144 -4.61 18.12 17.19
C LEU A 144 -4.48 19.18 18.28
N ASP A 145 -4.35 20.45 17.88
CA ASP A 145 -4.21 21.59 18.80
C ASP A 145 -3.09 21.42 19.85
N GLY A 146 -1.96 20.85 19.44
CA GLY A 146 -0.82 20.59 20.32
C GLY A 146 -0.98 19.38 21.26
N HIS A 147 -2.08 18.66 21.17
CA HIS A 147 -2.35 17.46 21.95
C HIS A 147 -2.18 16.21 21.08
N LEU A 148 -1.42 15.26 21.59
CA LEU A 148 -1.22 13.97 20.95
C LEU A 148 -2.50 13.12 21.07
N LEU A 149 -2.95 12.52 19.96
CA LEU A 149 -4.18 11.74 19.87
C LEU A 149 -3.95 10.23 19.86
N ASN A 150 -2.73 9.76 19.58
CA ASN A 150 -2.37 8.35 19.51
C ASN A 150 -1.09 8.03 20.32
N ASP A 151 -0.80 6.74 20.50
CA ASP A 151 0.56 6.31 20.83
C ASP A 151 1.40 6.31 19.54
N PRO A 152 2.46 7.13 19.42
CA PRO A 152 3.26 7.21 18.20
C PRO A 152 4.07 5.94 17.90
N HIS A 153 4.38 5.14 18.93
CA HIS A 153 5.06 3.86 18.76
C HIS A 153 4.08 2.74 18.42
N CYS A 154 2.82 2.86 18.84
CA CYS A 154 1.75 1.91 18.50
C CYS A 154 0.59 2.64 17.81
N PRO A 155 0.78 3.19 16.60
CA PRO A 155 -0.21 4.06 15.97
C PRO A 155 -1.41 3.30 15.39
N TYR A 156 -1.45 1.97 15.50
CA TYR A 156 -2.55 1.15 14.99
C TYR A 156 -3.89 1.49 15.67
N ALA A 157 -4.87 1.86 14.85
CA ALA A 157 -6.20 2.30 15.24
C ALA A 157 -7.24 1.49 14.43
N PRO A 158 -7.76 0.38 14.98
CA PRO A 158 -8.55 -0.59 14.22
C PRO A 158 -10.00 -0.19 13.99
N VAL A 159 -10.52 0.81 14.70
CA VAL A 159 -11.95 1.14 14.67
C VAL A 159 -12.15 2.53 14.08
N TYR A 160 -12.84 2.59 12.94
CA TYR A 160 -13.22 3.85 12.31
C TYR A 160 -14.62 4.27 12.75
N SER A 161 -14.70 4.93 13.90
CA SER A 161 -15.95 5.44 14.47
C SER A 161 -15.73 6.61 15.44
N GLY A 162 -16.81 7.29 15.85
CA GLY A 162 -16.75 8.38 16.82
C GLY A 162 -16.54 9.75 16.18
N ASP A 163 -15.91 10.64 16.94
CA ASP A 163 -15.62 12.02 16.53
C ASP A 163 -14.75 12.06 15.27
N GLU A 164 -15.03 13.02 14.39
CA GLU A 164 -14.34 13.14 13.10
C GLU A 164 -12.84 13.37 13.30
N ASP A 165 -12.48 14.39 14.08
CA ASP A 165 -11.09 14.86 14.17
C ASP A 165 -10.28 14.08 15.21
N ARG A 166 -10.93 13.58 16.27
CA ARG A 166 -10.25 12.89 17.37
C ARG A 166 -10.22 11.38 17.25
N SER A 167 -11.05 10.78 16.39
CA SER A 167 -11.17 9.32 16.31
C SER A 167 -11.13 8.80 14.89
N ARG A 168 -12.02 9.27 14.01
CA ARG A 168 -12.13 8.76 12.63
C ARG A 168 -10.91 9.11 11.79
N LYS A 169 -10.51 10.38 11.75
CA LYS A 169 -9.35 10.84 10.99
C LYS A 169 -8.04 10.15 11.42
N PRO A 170 -7.71 10.04 12.72
CA PRO A 170 -6.56 9.26 13.17
C PRO A 170 -6.62 7.78 12.74
N ALA A 171 -7.80 7.16 12.72
CA ALA A 171 -7.96 5.74 12.35
C ALA A 171 -7.95 5.47 10.83
N TYR A 172 -8.37 6.45 10.02
CA TYR A 172 -8.74 6.24 8.61
C TYR A 172 -7.65 5.58 7.77
N HIS A 173 -6.39 5.93 8.02
CA HIS A 173 -5.24 5.33 7.36
C HIS A 173 -4.24 4.70 8.35
N ASN A 174 -4.61 4.48 9.62
CA ASN A 174 -3.73 3.82 10.59
C ASN A 174 -4.28 2.51 11.16
N GLY A 175 -5.09 1.76 10.39
CA GLY A 175 -5.51 0.43 10.82
C GLY A 175 -6.83 -0.01 10.22
N THR A 176 -7.63 0.95 9.76
CA THR A 176 -8.79 0.70 8.91
C THR A 176 -8.40 -0.15 7.68
N ALA A 177 -9.23 -1.12 7.32
CA ALA A 177 -9.02 -1.98 6.16
C ALA A 177 -9.66 -1.39 4.90
N TRP A 178 -8.93 -1.39 3.79
CA TRP A 178 -9.33 -0.74 2.54
C TRP A 178 -9.68 -1.78 1.46
N SER A 179 -10.81 -1.57 0.78
CA SER A 179 -11.29 -2.48 -0.26
C SER A 179 -10.53 -2.35 -1.58
N TRP A 180 -10.01 -1.17 -1.92
CA TRP A 180 -9.40 -0.92 -3.23
C TRP A 180 -7.94 -1.36 -3.34
N VAL A 181 -7.17 -1.35 -2.24
CA VAL A 181 -5.77 -1.84 -2.24
C VAL A 181 -5.70 -3.35 -2.08
N PHE A 182 -6.72 -3.95 -1.48
CA PHE A 182 -6.78 -5.39 -1.21
C PHE A 182 -6.56 -6.29 -2.45
N PRO A 183 -7.21 -6.02 -3.60
CA PRO A 183 -6.96 -6.78 -4.83
C PRO A 183 -5.48 -6.78 -5.27
N SER A 184 -4.73 -5.69 -5.02
CA SER A 184 -3.30 -5.62 -5.35
C SER A 184 -2.47 -6.67 -4.60
N TYR A 185 -2.90 -7.13 -3.42
CA TYR A 185 -2.23 -8.25 -2.74
C TYR A 185 -2.39 -9.54 -3.55
N CYS A 186 -3.60 -9.83 -4.02
CA CYS A 186 -3.90 -11.04 -4.80
C CYS A 186 -3.12 -11.06 -6.13
N GLU A 187 -3.02 -9.90 -6.77
CA GLU A 187 -2.19 -9.69 -7.96
C GLU A 187 -0.69 -9.90 -7.66
N ALA A 188 -0.17 -9.25 -6.61
CA ALA A 188 1.22 -9.38 -6.19
C ALA A 188 1.59 -10.82 -5.83
N LEU A 189 0.67 -11.57 -5.20
CA LEU A 189 0.85 -12.98 -4.85
C LEU A 189 1.07 -13.84 -6.10
N VAL A 190 0.27 -13.66 -7.16
CA VAL A 190 0.43 -14.40 -8.43
C VAL A 190 1.68 -13.95 -9.18
N LEU A 191 1.97 -12.64 -9.22
CA LEU A 191 3.19 -12.13 -9.87
C LEU A 191 4.48 -12.68 -9.21
N THR A 192 4.41 -12.97 -7.91
CA THR A 192 5.58 -13.43 -7.14
C THR A 192 5.72 -14.95 -7.15
N PHE A 193 4.62 -15.70 -6.99
CA PHE A 193 4.63 -17.15 -6.78
C PHE A 193 4.06 -17.96 -7.96
N GLY A 194 3.70 -17.28 -9.05
CA GLY A 194 3.21 -17.89 -10.28
C GLY A 194 1.92 -18.68 -10.10
N GLU A 195 1.77 -19.74 -10.90
CA GLU A 195 0.54 -20.55 -10.96
C GLU A 195 0.15 -21.18 -9.61
N SER A 196 1.14 -21.50 -8.77
CA SER A 196 0.91 -22.11 -7.46
C SER A 196 0.06 -21.25 -6.52
N ALA A 197 0.10 -19.92 -6.71
CA ALA A 197 -0.67 -18.97 -5.92
C ALA A 197 -2.08 -18.72 -6.45
N LEU A 198 -2.43 -19.13 -7.68
CA LEU A 198 -3.72 -18.77 -8.30
C LEU A 198 -4.93 -19.21 -7.47
N ALA A 199 -4.90 -20.42 -6.91
CA ALA A 199 -6.00 -20.92 -6.09
C ALA A 199 -6.16 -20.09 -4.81
N ALA A 200 -5.04 -19.76 -4.14
CA ALA A 200 -5.04 -18.93 -2.95
C ALA A 200 -5.51 -17.50 -3.26
N SER A 201 -5.00 -16.89 -4.33
CA SER A 201 -5.42 -15.54 -4.75
C SER A 201 -6.90 -15.45 -5.10
N ARG A 202 -7.46 -16.47 -5.77
CA ARG A 202 -8.90 -16.52 -6.05
C ARG A 202 -9.73 -16.66 -4.78
N ALA A 203 -9.30 -17.51 -3.85
CA ALA A 203 -9.99 -17.68 -2.57
C ALA A 203 -9.94 -16.39 -1.72
N LEU A 204 -8.78 -15.74 -1.66
CA LEU A 204 -8.60 -14.46 -0.99
C LEU A 204 -9.50 -13.40 -1.63
N LEU A 205 -9.40 -13.16 -2.94
CA LEU A 205 -10.22 -12.16 -3.62
C LEU A 205 -11.72 -12.45 -3.44
N GLY A 206 -12.12 -13.73 -3.51
CA GLY A 206 -13.49 -14.18 -3.30
C GLY A 206 -14.06 -13.89 -1.90
N SER A 207 -13.22 -13.62 -0.90
CA SER A 207 -13.70 -13.18 0.43
C SER A 207 -14.47 -11.85 0.39
N CYS A 208 -14.35 -11.06 -0.68
CA CYS A 208 -15.14 -9.85 -0.87
C CYS A 208 -16.64 -10.13 -1.12
N VAL A 209 -17.01 -11.38 -1.47
CA VAL A 209 -18.42 -11.75 -1.72
C VAL A 209 -19.28 -11.55 -0.48
N GLU A 210 -18.77 -11.88 0.71
CA GLU A 210 -19.50 -11.65 1.97
C GLU A 210 -19.77 -10.16 2.18
N GLU A 211 -18.83 -9.30 1.78
CA GLU A 211 -18.98 -7.85 1.91
C GLU A 211 -19.94 -7.27 0.85
N LEU A 212 -20.07 -7.87 -0.34
CA LEU A 212 -21.10 -7.50 -1.33
C LEU A 212 -22.53 -7.77 -0.83
N GLU A 213 -22.70 -8.72 0.08
CA GLU A 213 -23.97 -9.07 0.70
C GLU A 213 -24.23 -8.28 1.99
N ARG A 214 -23.29 -7.42 2.41
CA ARG A 214 -23.31 -6.69 3.67
C ARG A 214 -23.34 -5.17 3.44
N GLY A 215 -24.14 -4.46 4.23
CA GLY A 215 -24.25 -3.00 4.09
C GLY A 215 -25.02 -2.59 2.82
N CYS A 216 -24.32 -2.09 1.80
CA CYS A 216 -24.94 -1.68 0.54
C CYS A 216 -24.94 -2.85 -0.45
N LEU A 217 -26.09 -3.51 -0.60
CA LEU A 217 -26.21 -4.73 -1.40
C LEU A 217 -25.68 -4.55 -2.83
N GLY A 218 -24.79 -5.45 -3.23
CA GLY A 218 -24.16 -5.47 -4.56
C GLY A 218 -22.99 -4.50 -4.71
N HIS A 219 -22.56 -3.86 -3.62
CA HIS A 219 -21.45 -2.90 -3.63
C HIS A 219 -20.44 -3.18 -2.53
N LEU A 220 -19.17 -2.86 -2.80
CA LEU A 220 -18.13 -2.88 -1.79
C LEU A 220 -18.08 -1.51 -1.10
N ALA A 221 -17.98 -1.55 0.23
CA ALA A 221 -17.71 -0.36 1.02
C ALA A 221 -16.31 0.20 0.74
N GLU A 222 -16.10 1.47 1.03
CA GLU A 222 -14.81 2.14 0.94
C GLU A 222 -13.80 1.50 1.87
N VAL A 223 -14.22 1.32 3.12
CA VAL A 223 -13.38 0.77 4.19
C VAL A 223 -14.16 -0.08 5.18
N TYR A 224 -13.43 -0.87 5.96
CA TYR A 224 -13.92 -1.71 7.05
C TYR A 224 -13.10 -1.47 8.32
N ASP A 225 -13.67 -1.76 9.49
CA ASP A 225 -12.88 -1.82 10.73
C ASP A 225 -11.72 -2.84 10.57
N GLY A 226 -10.53 -2.47 11.01
CA GLY A 226 -9.31 -3.29 10.89
C GLY A 226 -9.36 -4.58 11.71
N ASN A 227 -10.01 -4.55 12.87
CA ASN A 227 -10.23 -5.74 13.69
C ASN A 227 -11.62 -6.33 13.48
N ALA A 228 -11.76 -7.61 13.78
CA ALA A 228 -13.05 -8.29 13.77
C ALA A 228 -14.07 -7.51 14.64
N PRO A 229 -15.34 -7.37 14.20
CA PRO A 229 -15.98 -8.09 13.10
C PRO A 229 -15.95 -7.35 11.75
N HIS A 230 -14.93 -6.52 11.49
CA HIS A 230 -14.69 -5.86 10.20
C HIS A 230 -15.92 -5.14 9.64
N LEU A 231 -16.57 -4.30 10.44
CA LEU A 231 -17.82 -3.66 10.02
C LEU A 231 -17.56 -2.70 8.84
N PRO A 232 -18.42 -2.68 7.80
CA PRO A 232 -18.29 -1.72 6.71
C PRO A 232 -18.52 -0.29 7.22
N LYS A 233 -17.72 0.65 6.73
CA LYS A 233 -17.77 2.08 7.04
C LYS A 233 -17.54 2.93 5.79
N GLY A 234 -17.50 4.24 5.98
CA GLY A 234 -17.26 5.19 4.91
C GLY A 234 -18.38 5.16 3.87
N CYS A 235 -18.03 5.39 2.61
CA CYS A 235 -18.98 5.23 1.52
C CYS A 235 -19.36 3.75 1.34
N GLY A 236 -20.67 3.45 1.30
CA GLY A 236 -21.16 2.08 1.14
C GLY A 236 -21.01 1.51 -0.27
N ALA A 237 -20.77 2.36 -1.28
CA ALA A 237 -20.60 1.94 -2.67
C ALA A 237 -19.43 2.68 -3.32
N GLN A 238 -18.21 2.18 -3.09
CA GLN A 238 -16.98 2.82 -3.54
C GLN A 238 -16.56 2.30 -4.92
N ALA A 239 -16.40 3.21 -5.88
CA ALA A 239 -16.00 2.86 -7.24
C ALA A 239 -14.66 2.13 -7.31
N TRP A 240 -13.65 2.59 -6.56
CA TRP A 240 -12.28 2.07 -6.65
C TRP A 240 -12.18 0.64 -6.13
N GLY A 241 -12.89 0.32 -5.03
CA GLY A 241 -12.97 -1.03 -4.49
C GLY A 241 -13.56 -2.01 -5.50
N ALA A 242 -14.71 -1.64 -6.08
CA ALA A 242 -15.37 -2.47 -7.09
C ALA A 242 -14.54 -2.62 -8.38
N SER A 243 -13.92 -1.54 -8.87
CA SER A 243 -13.12 -1.59 -10.10
C SER A 243 -11.84 -2.41 -9.94
N GLU A 244 -11.15 -2.29 -8.80
CA GLU A 244 -9.91 -3.05 -8.56
C GLU A 244 -10.21 -4.53 -8.35
N ALA A 245 -11.30 -4.87 -7.64
CA ALA A 245 -11.72 -6.26 -7.50
C ALA A 245 -12.02 -6.89 -8.87
N LEU A 246 -12.75 -6.18 -9.73
CA LEU A 246 -13.05 -6.64 -11.09
C LEU A 246 -11.78 -6.74 -11.96
N ARG A 247 -10.89 -5.74 -11.90
CA ARG A 247 -9.62 -5.73 -12.66
C ARG A 247 -8.79 -6.96 -12.32
N VAL A 248 -8.57 -7.22 -11.03
CA VAL A 248 -7.75 -8.35 -10.58
C VAL A 248 -8.45 -9.67 -10.82
N MET A 249 -9.79 -9.76 -10.68
CA MET A 249 -10.54 -10.97 -11.06
C MET A 249 -10.27 -11.34 -12.53
N GLY A 250 -10.30 -10.36 -13.45
CA GLY A 250 -9.96 -10.59 -14.85
C GLY A 250 -8.53 -11.10 -15.06
N ILE A 251 -7.55 -10.60 -14.29
CA ILE A 251 -6.16 -11.09 -14.32
C ILE A 251 -6.08 -12.53 -13.81
N LEU A 252 -6.83 -12.88 -12.76
CA LEU A 252 -6.81 -14.22 -12.18
C LEU A 252 -7.54 -15.25 -13.05
N ASP A 253 -8.54 -14.84 -13.82
CA ASP A 253 -9.28 -15.71 -14.75
C ASP A 253 -8.48 -15.98 -16.04
N GLU A 254 -7.75 -14.98 -16.52
CA GLU A 254 -6.88 -15.08 -17.71
C GLU A 254 -5.43 -14.67 -17.37
N PRO A 255 -4.70 -15.48 -16.59
CA PRO A 255 -3.36 -15.11 -16.12
C PRO A 255 -2.37 -15.05 -17.28
N LYS A 256 -1.87 -13.85 -17.57
CA LYS A 256 -0.75 -13.62 -18.50
C LYS A 256 0.57 -13.75 -17.75
N LEU A 257 0.89 -14.97 -17.31
CA LEU A 257 2.17 -15.25 -16.67
C LEU A 257 3.30 -15.21 -17.71
N GLY A 258 4.30 -14.35 -17.49
CA GLY A 258 5.48 -14.30 -18.34
C GLY A 258 6.28 -15.62 -18.28
N PRO A 259 7.01 -15.98 -19.35
CA PRO A 259 7.73 -17.26 -19.43
C PRO A 259 8.86 -17.45 -18.39
N GLU A 260 9.23 -16.40 -17.66
CA GLU A 260 10.35 -16.41 -16.71
C GLU A 260 9.97 -16.78 -15.27
N LEU A 261 8.67 -16.78 -14.91
CA LEU A 261 8.21 -17.09 -13.54
C LEU A 261 7.78 -18.55 -13.34
N ALA A 262 7.86 -19.37 -14.39
CA ALA A 262 7.46 -20.79 -14.36
C ALA A 262 8.61 -21.75 -13.98
N LYS A 263 9.74 -21.24 -13.49
CA LYS A 263 10.92 -22.04 -13.15
C LYS A 263 11.59 -21.58 -11.87
N GLU A 264 11.06 -22.02 -10.74
CA GLU A 264 11.77 -22.42 -9.52
C GLU A 264 10.79 -23.13 -8.57
#